data_AF-F9FCK7-F1
#
_entry.id   AF-F9FCK7-F1
#
_cell.length_a   1.000
_cell.length_b   1.000
_cell.length_c   1.000
_cell.angle_alpha   90.00
_cell.angle_beta   90.00
_cell.angle_gamma   90.00
#
_symmetry.space_group_name_H-M   'P 1'
#
loop_
_entity.id
_entity.type
_entity.pdbx_description
1 polymer ?
#
loop_
_entity_poly.entity_id
_entity_poly.type
_entity_poly.pdbx_seq_one_letter_code
_entity_poly.pdbx_strand_id
1 'polypeptide(L)'
;ILETFGIMPKFGYHTGDNATSNDTCLESIARRLKENLNIDYDPKKRRIRCIGHIINLSLQAFLLGSSNEALIAALEAASEVTSEDLLIRFSQALTTRRNRRRRRLSRSDVDEDYLGINGIPALCKLHGLAVWARCSSLNSQLWDDEIGLRLGIDNETRWSSWYHVLDKLFKKKSQIVQFMHEHEQILGDNRLTAADWDLLQKAYLFLQPFDGATLCAEGNKASLSQSLFLMDCLLSHYENEKQHYSAPETRDERMLHAIDMGWFIMNKYYTMTEDVPVYSAALLLDPSKRDAYIKQNWPDEWYDNAIGGAQAIWEEEYNIELPTKPPAAPSAAPDFVEHESNKLAQLARNMK
;
A
#
# COMPACT_ATOMS: atom_id res chain seq x y z
N ILE A 1 -25.60 11.45 14.64
CA ILE A 1 -25.41 10.00 14.38
C ILE A 1 -25.22 9.25 15.70
N LEU A 2 -24.08 9.32 16.38
CA LEU A 2 -23.85 8.56 17.62
C LEU A 2 -24.92 8.83 18.71
N GLU A 3 -25.26 10.12 18.90
CA GLU A 3 -26.36 10.55 19.78
C GLU A 3 -27.72 10.04 19.29
N THR A 4 -28.00 10.23 17.99
CA THR A 4 -29.25 9.82 17.33
C THR A 4 -29.56 8.34 17.51
N PHE A 5 -28.53 7.48 17.48
CA PHE A 5 -28.66 6.04 17.66
C PHE A 5 -28.43 5.57 19.10
N GLY A 6 -28.15 6.48 20.04
CA GLY A 6 -27.93 6.15 21.46
C GLY A 6 -26.69 5.28 21.72
N ILE A 7 -25.71 5.28 20.80
CA ILE A 7 -24.51 4.43 20.88
C ILE A 7 -23.26 5.19 21.34
N MET A 8 -23.40 6.47 21.68
CA MET A 8 -22.29 7.30 22.14
C MET A 8 -21.50 6.70 23.33
N PRO A 9 -22.14 6.14 24.38
CA PRO A 9 -21.40 5.47 25.47
C PRO A 9 -20.70 4.17 25.07
N LYS A 10 -21.01 3.63 23.89
CA LYS A 10 -20.48 2.36 23.37
C LYS A 10 -19.48 2.59 22.23
N PHE A 11 -19.00 3.81 22.04
CA PHE A 11 -18.06 4.13 20.98
C PHE A 11 -16.69 3.53 21.28
N GLY A 12 -16.33 2.46 20.58
CA GLY A 12 -15.08 1.71 20.79
C GLY A 12 -13.93 2.22 19.93
N TYR A 13 -13.90 1.79 18.67
CA TYR A 13 -12.84 2.13 17.71
C TYR A 13 -13.42 2.75 16.45
N HIS A 14 -12.64 3.63 15.84
CA HIS A 14 -12.97 4.23 14.55
C HIS A 14 -11.97 3.78 13.49
N THR A 15 -12.47 3.11 12.46
CA THR A 15 -11.71 2.81 11.25
C THR A 15 -12.09 3.81 10.17
N GLY A 16 -11.09 4.49 9.62
CA GLY A 16 -11.28 5.47 8.55
C GLY A 16 -10.10 5.50 7.61
N ASP A 17 -10.23 6.32 6.56
CA ASP A 17 -9.13 6.63 5.66
C ASP A 17 -8.00 7.37 6.43
N ASN A 18 -6.81 7.48 5.84
CA ASN A 18 -5.65 8.04 6.53
C ASN A 18 -5.57 9.58 6.45
N ALA A 19 -6.67 10.25 6.08
CA ALA A 19 -6.72 11.69 6.09
C ALA A 19 -6.61 12.25 7.52
N THR A 20 -5.98 13.42 7.64
CA THR A 20 -5.83 14.13 8.93
C THR A 20 -7.16 14.63 9.48
N SER A 21 -8.17 14.82 8.63
CA SER A 21 -9.53 15.17 9.07
C SER A 21 -10.16 14.14 10.01
N ASN A 22 -9.75 12.87 9.93
CA ASN A 22 -10.21 11.84 10.87
C ASN A 22 -9.57 12.01 12.26
N ASP A 23 -8.38 12.59 12.39
CA ASP A 23 -7.81 12.96 13.70
C ASP A 23 -8.70 14.03 14.34
N THR A 24 -8.98 15.11 13.59
CA THR A 24 -9.86 16.20 14.05
C THR A 24 -11.27 15.71 14.39
N CYS A 25 -11.80 14.76 13.63
CA CYS A 25 -13.08 14.12 13.89
C CYS A 25 -13.08 13.41 15.26
N LEU A 26 -12.07 12.56 15.51
CA LEU A 26 -11.96 11.80 16.75
C LEU A 26 -11.68 12.68 17.96
N GLU A 27 -10.86 13.71 17.83
CA GLU A 27 -10.67 14.73 18.87
C GLU A 27 -12.00 15.41 19.23
N SER A 28 -12.84 15.68 18.24
CA SER A 28 -14.16 16.27 18.46
C SER A 28 -15.13 15.32 19.16
N ILE A 29 -15.09 14.02 18.81
CA ILE A 29 -15.88 12.99 19.48
C ILE A 29 -15.42 12.82 20.92
N ALA A 30 -14.12 12.74 21.17
CA ALA A 30 -13.54 12.60 22.50
C ALA A 30 -13.96 13.73 23.43
N ARG A 31 -13.92 14.98 22.95
CA ARG A 31 -14.39 16.14 23.72
C ARG A 31 -15.85 16.01 24.12
N ARG A 32 -16.73 15.61 23.18
CA ARG A 32 -18.16 15.41 23.46
C ARG A 32 -18.42 14.26 24.43
N LEU A 33 -17.66 13.17 24.33
CA LEU A 33 -17.73 12.06 25.28
C LEU A 33 -17.36 12.52 26.69
N LYS A 34 -16.33 13.36 26.81
CA LYS A 34 -15.92 13.93 28.09
C LYS A 34 -16.94 14.92 28.65
N GLU A 35 -17.43 15.85 27.82
CA GLU A 35 -18.37 16.90 28.23
C GLU A 35 -19.75 16.35 28.61
N ASN A 36 -20.28 15.40 27.84
CA ASN A 36 -21.67 14.96 27.99
C ASN A 36 -21.81 13.72 28.90
N LEU A 37 -20.78 12.86 28.95
CA LEU A 37 -20.85 11.55 29.61
C LEU A 37 -19.71 11.32 30.61
N ASN A 38 -18.76 12.26 30.74
CA ASN A 38 -17.54 12.10 31.52
C ASN A 38 -16.74 10.83 31.17
N ILE A 39 -16.78 10.42 29.90
CA ILE A 39 -16.01 9.28 29.39
C ILE A 39 -14.67 9.80 28.86
N ASP A 40 -13.58 9.28 29.41
CA ASP A 40 -12.24 9.51 28.87
C ASP A 40 -12.03 8.62 27.65
N TYR A 41 -11.76 9.25 26.50
CA TYR A 41 -11.56 8.57 25.22
C TYR A 41 -10.28 9.11 24.60
N ASP A 42 -9.31 8.23 24.34
CA ASP A 42 -8.05 8.58 23.69
C ASP A 42 -8.19 8.46 22.16
N PRO A 43 -8.23 9.57 21.40
CA PRO A 43 -8.36 9.55 19.95
C PRO A 43 -7.27 8.74 19.24
N LYS A 44 -6.04 8.76 19.78
CA LYS A 44 -4.88 8.14 19.13
C LYS A 44 -4.96 6.63 19.28
N LYS A 45 -5.13 6.14 20.52
CA LYS A 45 -5.22 4.71 20.82
C LYS A 45 -6.46 4.03 20.22
N ARG A 46 -7.49 4.79 19.85
CA ARG A 46 -8.76 4.28 19.30
C ARG A 46 -8.94 4.49 17.80
N ARG A 47 -7.91 5.01 17.11
CA ARG A 47 -7.94 5.20 15.65
C ARG A 47 -7.30 4.01 14.94
N ILE A 48 -8.14 3.25 14.25
CA ILE A 48 -7.69 2.23 13.29
C ILE A 48 -7.54 2.89 11.91
N ARG A 49 -6.43 2.59 11.26
CA ARG A 49 -6.08 3.15 9.94
C ARG A 49 -6.41 2.13 8.86
N CYS A 50 -7.02 2.60 7.78
CA CYS A 50 -7.41 1.73 6.68
C CYS A 50 -6.17 1.19 5.96
N ILE A 51 -5.93 -0.13 6.07
CA ILE A 51 -4.80 -0.80 5.41
C ILE A 51 -4.84 -0.67 3.89
N GLY A 52 -6.02 -0.74 3.25
CA GLY A 52 -6.14 -0.51 1.80
C GLY A 52 -5.65 0.89 1.40
N HIS A 53 -5.89 1.89 2.25
CA HIS A 53 -5.35 3.23 2.03
C HIS A 53 -3.83 3.28 2.31
N ILE A 54 -3.32 2.57 3.34
CA ILE A 54 -1.87 2.47 3.58
C ILE A 54 -1.15 1.88 2.36
N ILE A 55 -1.65 0.76 1.83
CA ILE A 55 -1.13 0.12 0.62
C ILE A 55 -1.13 1.10 -0.54
N ASN A 56 -2.24 1.83 -0.75
CA ASN A 56 -2.32 2.82 -1.81
C ASN A 56 -1.29 3.95 -1.65
N LEU A 57 -1.08 4.48 -0.45
CA LEU A 57 -0.08 5.52 -0.22
C LEU A 57 1.34 5.02 -0.43
N SER A 58 1.64 3.81 0.04
CA SER A 58 2.94 3.16 -0.14
C SER A 58 3.24 2.94 -1.62
N LEU A 59 2.26 2.44 -2.38
CA LEU A 59 2.44 2.24 -3.81
C LEU A 59 2.40 3.52 -4.64
N GLN A 60 1.71 4.58 -4.20
CA GLN A 60 1.87 5.90 -4.81
C GLN A 60 3.26 6.48 -4.58
N ALA A 61 3.87 6.22 -3.42
CA ALA A 61 5.26 6.61 -3.17
C ALA A 61 6.23 5.83 -4.05
N PHE A 62 6.05 4.51 -4.17
CA PHE A 62 6.80 3.65 -5.11
C PHE A 62 6.61 4.07 -6.57
N LEU A 63 5.37 4.26 -7.01
CA LEU A 63 5.03 4.54 -8.40
C LEU A 63 5.35 5.97 -8.82
N LEU A 64 5.24 6.96 -7.93
CA LEU A 64 5.29 8.36 -8.34
C LEU A 64 6.47 9.12 -7.73
N GLY A 65 7.19 8.53 -6.75
CA GLY A 65 8.29 9.18 -6.03
C GLY A 65 7.85 10.48 -5.34
N SER A 66 6.53 10.63 -5.09
CA SER A 66 5.88 11.95 -5.00
C SER A 66 5.36 12.30 -3.60
N SER A 67 5.55 11.40 -2.63
CA SER A 67 5.11 11.64 -1.26
C SER A 67 6.09 12.55 -0.54
N ASN A 68 5.63 13.74 -0.17
CA ASN A 68 6.40 14.67 0.66
C ASN A 68 6.72 14.03 2.01
N GLU A 69 5.81 13.21 2.54
CA GLU A 69 5.98 12.50 3.80
C GLU A 69 7.04 11.41 3.69
N ALA A 70 7.05 10.63 2.60
CA ALA A 70 8.10 9.65 2.32
C ALA A 70 9.46 10.33 2.23
N LEU A 71 9.50 11.48 1.55
CA LEU A 71 10.72 12.23 1.36
C LEU A 71 11.25 12.84 2.67
N ILE A 72 10.37 13.47 3.47
CA ILE A 72 10.73 14.04 4.79
C ILE A 72 11.32 12.96 5.68
N ALA A 73 10.71 11.81 5.71
CA ALA A 73 11.08 10.84 6.71
C ALA A 73 12.16 9.85 6.18
N ALA A 74 12.35 9.74 4.86
CA ALA A 74 13.61 9.29 4.27
C ALA A 74 14.79 10.25 4.56
N LEU A 75 14.55 11.57 4.58
CA LEU A 75 15.56 12.55 5.01
C LEU A 75 15.91 12.38 6.50
N GLU A 76 14.94 12.10 7.36
CA GLU A 76 15.16 11.78 8.78
C GLU A 76 16.00 10.50 8.93
N ALA A 77 15.66 9.42 8.23
CA ALA A 77 16.41 8.16 8.26
C ALA A 77 17.83 8.28 7.68
N ALA A 78 18.01 9.05 6.60
CA ALA A 78 19.31 9.29 6.00
C ALA A 78 20.20 10.24 6.83
N SER A 79 19.61 11.02 7.76
CA SER A 79 20.40 11.86 8.66
C SER A 79 21.23 11.07 9.68
N GLU A 80 20.90 9.79 9.89
CA GLU A 80 21.65 8.88 10.76
C GLU A 80 22.79 8.15 10.01
N VAL A 81 22.78 8.14 8.68
CA VAL A 81 23.77 7.44 7.84
C VAL A 81 24.22 8.36 6.70
N THR A 82 25.40 8.95 6.87
CA THR A 82 26.02 9.92 5.96
C THR A 82 25.87 9.60 4.47
N SER A 83 25.15 10.46 3.74
CA SER A 83 25.56 10.90 2.40
C SER A 83 24.91 12.25 2.07
N GLU A 84 25.67 13.31 2.28
CA GLU A 84 25.30 14.73 2.05
C GLU A 84 24.84 15.00 0.61
N ASP A 85 25.27 14.14 -0.34
CA ASP A 85 24.91 14.19 -1.75
C ASP A 85 23.43 13.78 -1.99
N LEU A 86 22.92 12.81 -1.22
CA LEU A 86 21.52 12.36 -1.30
C LEU A 86 20.56 13.45 -0.76
N LEU A 87 20.96 14.13 0.31
CA LEU A 87 20.27 15.28 0.91
C LEU A 87 20.11 16.46 -0.07
N ILE A 88 21.19 16.82 -0.77
CA ILE A 88 21.18 17.89 -1.79
C ILE A 88 20.24 17.51 -2.93
N ARG A 89 20.30 16.27 -3.42
CA ARG A 89 19.48 15.78 -4.54
C ARG A 89 17.99 15.71 -4.20
N PHE A 90 17.64 15.26 -2.99
CA PHE A 90 16.26 15.26 -2.50
C PHE A 90 15.68 16.68 -2.33
N SER A 91 16.49 17.64 -1.86
CA SER A 91 16.08 19.05 -1.75
C SER A 91 15.79 19.70 -3.13
N GLN A 92 16.47 19.25 -4.19
CA GLN A 92 16.26 19.72 -5.56
C GLN A 92 14.96 19.17 -6.18
N ALA A 93 14.60 17.91 -5.89
CA ALA A 93 13.30 17.34 -6.29
C ALA A 93 12.11 18.11 -5.67
N LEU A 94 12.23 18.50 -4.38
CA LEU A 94 11.24 19.33 -3.67
C LEU A 94 11.06 20.72 -4.29
N THR A 95 12.16 21.40 -4.61
CA THR A 95 12.13 22.76 -5.17
C THR A 95 11.57 22.79 -6.58
N THR A 96 11.90 21.79 -7.41
CA THR A 96 11.34 21.62 -8.75
C THR A 96 9.82 21.45 -8.71
N ARG A 97 9.27 20.74 -7.72
CA ARG A 97 7.83 20.55 -7.51
C ARG A 97 7.11 21.83 -7.05
N ARG A 98 7.70 22.57 -6.09
CA ARG A 98 7.15 23.86 -5.64
C ARG A 98 7.04 24.87 -6.80
N ASN A 99 7.94 24.75 -7.78
CA ASN A 99 7.92 25.53 -9.01
C ASN A 99 6.92 25.00 -10.05
N ARG A 100 6.72 23.68 -10.20
CA ARG A 100 5.71 23.08 -11.10
C ARG A 100 4.25 23.38 -10.69
N ARG A 101 3.93 23.43 -9.39
CA ARG A 101 2.60 23.92 -8.94
C ARG A 101 2.35 25.40 -9.26
N ARG A 102 3.41 26.17 -9.55
CA ARG A 102 3.34 27.61 -9.89
C ARG A 102 3.53 27.92 -11.38
N ARG A 103 4.07 27.00 -12.19
CA ARG A 103 4.33 27.22 -13.62
C ARG A 103 4.03 25.95 -14.41
N ARG A 104 2.99 26.02 -15.27
CA ARG A 104 3.00 25.29 -16.54
C ARG A 104 4.02 26.01 -17.43
N LEU A 105 5.23 25.48 -17.58
CA LEU A 105 6.13 25.61 -18.75
C LEU A 105 7.59 25.25 -18.40
N SER A 106 8.25 24.68 -19.42
CA SER A 106 9.65 24.27 -19.56
C SER A 106 10.03 22.89 -19.01
N ARG A 107 10.56 22.06 -19.93
CA ARG A 107 10.77 20.60 -19.83
C ARG A 107 12.25 20.21 -19.82
N SER A 108 13.16 21.15 -19.55
CA SER A 108 14.58 20.99 -19.94
C SER A 108 15.60 20.73 -18.83
N ASP A 109 15.26 20.75 -17.54
CA ASP A 109 16.26 20.56 -16.46
C ASP A 109 15.73 19.69 -15.30
N VAL A 110 15.20 18.49 -15.60
CA VAL A 110 14.75 17.58 -14.53
C VAL A 110 15.50 16.27 -14.64
N ASP A 111 16.24 15.97 -13.59
CA ASP A 111 16.97 14.73 -13.41
C ASP A 111 15.98 13.55 -13.42
N GLU A 112 16.03 12.73 -14.47
CA GLU A 112 15.02 11.70 -14.78
C GLU A 112 14.92 10.62 -13.70
N ASP A 113 15.97 10.45 -12.91
CA ASP A 113 16.09 9.38 -11.92
C ASP A 113 15.22 9.59 -10.65
N TYR A 114 14.64 10.78 -10.45
CA TYR A 114 13.91 11.15 -9.21
C TYR A 114 12.39 11.33 -9.38
N LEU A 115 11.83 10.99 -10.54
CA LEU A 115 10.40 11.16 -10.83
C LEU A 115 9.52 9.98 -10.40
N GLY A 116 10.08 9.01 -9.68
CA GLY A 116 9.46 7.70 -9.49
C GLY A 116 9.11 7.05 -10.84
N ILE A 117 8.26 6.04 -10.82
CA ILE A 117 7.76 5.38 -12.03
C ILE A 117 6.87 6.32 -12.92
N ASN A 118 6.43 7.48 -12.45
CA ASN A 118 5.80 8.51 -13.31
C ASN A 118 6.80 9.22 -14.25
N GLY A 119 8.09 9.14 -13.95
CA GLY A 119 9.16 9.50 -14.88
C GLY A 119 9.45 8.43 -15.91
N ILE A 120 8.84 7.25 -15.80
CA ILE A 120 9.11 6.13 -16.69
C ILE A 120 8.32 6.33 -17.99
N PRO A 121 9.02 6.57 -19.12
CA PRO A 121 8.36 6.71 -20.41
C PRO A 121 7.45 5.51 -20.71
N ALA A 122 7.79 4.31 -20.21
CA ALA A 122 7.01 3.09 -20.41
C ALA A 122 5.57 3.16 -19.86
N LEU A 123 5.33 3.71 -18.66
CA LEU A 123 3.96 3.83 -18.13
C LEU A 123 3.16 4.88 -18.92
N CYS A 124 3.77 6.01 -19.26
CA CYS A 124 3.14 7.03 -20.10
C CYS A 124 2.75 6.47 -21.47
N LYS A 125 3.62 5.66 -22.08
CA LYS A 125 3.35 4.95 -23.33
C LYS A 125 2.25 3.92 -23.19
N LEU A 126 2.23 3.17 -22.09
CA LEU A 126 1.18 2.19 -21.80
C LEU A 126 -0.19 2.87 -21.61
N HIS A 127 -0.23 3.99 -20.87
CA HIS A 127 -1.41 4.83 -20.76
C HIS A 127 -1.84 5.35 -22.14
N GLY A 128 -0.90 5.89 -22.91
CA GLY A 128 -1.13 6.37 -24.27
C GLY A 128 -1.68 5.29 -25.20
N LEU A 129 -1.19 4.06 -25.10
CA LEU A 129 -1.70 2.89 -25.82
C LEU A 129 -3.13 2.55 -25.41
N ALA A 130 -3.40 2.50 -24.10
CA ALA A 130 -4.72 2.21 -23.56
C ALA A 130 -5.76 3.27 -23.96
N VAL A 131 -5.35 4.54 -24.00
CA VAL A 131 -6.15 5.67 -24.50
C VAL A 131 -6.35 5.54 -26.00
N TRP A 132 -5.29 5.35 -26.78
CA TRP A 132 -5.33 5.22 -28.25
C TRP A 132 -6.31 4.12 -28.69
N ALA A 133 -6.28 2.96 -28.04
CA ALA A 133 -7.17 1.84 -28.32
C ALA A 133 -8.66 2.17 -28.11
N ARG A 134 -8.98 3.28 -27.43
CA ARG A 134 -10.35 3.70 -27.11
C ARG A 134 -10.75 5.02 -27.74
N CYS A 135 -9.79 5.77 -28.30
CA CYS A 135 -10.02 7.12 -28.82
C CYS A 135 -10.94 7.15 -30.06
N SER A 136 -11.08 6.06 -30.80
CA SER A 136 -11.97 5.98 -31.94
C SER A 136 -12.62 4.59 -32.05
N SER A 137 -13.78 4.53 -32.73
CA SER A 137 -14.43 3.26 -33.04
C SER A 137 -13.54 2.35 -33.88
N LEU A 138 -12.79 2.93 -34.83
CA LEU A 138 -11.85 2.21 -35.67
C LEU A 138 -10.71 1.59 -34.86
N ASN A 139 -10.08 2.34 -33.97
CA ASN A 139 -8.99 1.84 -33.13
C ASN A 139 -9.50 0.76 -32.15
N SER A 140 -10.67 0.97 -31.56
CA SER A 140 -11.28 0.00 -30.65
C SER A 140 -11.61 -1.30 -31.38
N GLN A 141 -12.13 -1.22 -32.60
CA GLN A 141 -12.44 -2.40 -33.40
C GLN A 141 -11.17 -3.13 -33.81
N LEU A 142 -10.16 -2.40 -34.32
CA LEU A 142 -8.85 -2.97 -34.67
C LEU A 142 -8.19 -3.67 -33.48
N TRP A 143 -8.24 -3.05 -32.29
CA TRP A 143 -7.72 -3.66 -31.07
C TRP A 143 -8.50 -4.92 -30.66
N ASP A 144 -9.84 -4.85 -30.70
CA ASP A 144 -10.69 -5.97 -30.31
C ASP A 144 -10.52 -7.16 -31.28
N ASP A 145 -10.34 -6.90 -32.58
CA ASP A 145 -10.15 -7.92 -33.62
C ASP A 145 -8.81 -8.66 -33.48
N GLU A 146 -7.72 -7.97 -33.14
CA GLU A 146 -6.38 -8.58 -33.04
C GLU A 146 -6.01 -9.08 -31.63
N ILE A 147 -6.38 -8.33 -30.58
CA ILE A 147 -5.98 -8.63 -29.21
C ILE A 147 -7.09 -9.35 -28.45
N GLY A 148 -8.35 -8.93 -28.65
CA GLY A 148 -9.53 -9.50 -28.01
C GLY A 148 -9.61 -9.29 -26.49
N LEU A 149 -8.75 -8.46 -25.91
CA LEU A 149 -8.75 -8.12 -24.48
C LEU A 149 -8.45 -6.64 -24.28
N ARG A 150 -9.39 -5.91 -23.69
CA ARG A 150 -9.24 -4.49 -23.41
C ARG A 150 -8.40 -4.25 -22.15
N LEU A 151 -7.32 -3.48 -22.29
CA LEU A 151 -6.39 -3.14 -21.21
C LEU A 151 -7.08 -2.48 -20.00
N GLY A 152 -8.07 -1.61 -20.25
CA GLY A 152 -8.67 -0.76 -19.22
C GLY A 152 -8.10 0.65 -19.28
N ILE A 153 -8.33 1.45 -18.25
CA ILE A 153 -7.70 2.78 -18.07
C ILE A 153 -7.16 2.81 -16.65
N ASP A 154 -5.90 3.20 -16.52
CA ASP A 154 -5.24 3.45 -15.25
C ASP A 154 -5.76 4.74 -14.59
N ASN A 155 -5.64 4.80 -13.27
CA ASN A 155 -6.03 5.93 -12.46
C ASN A 155 -4.82 6.32 -11.61
N GLU A 156 -4.35 7.56 -11.80
CA GLU A 156 -3.23 8.16 -11.07
C GLU A 156 -3.40 8.06 -9.54
N THR A 157 -4.63 8.13 -9.05
CA THR A 157 -4.96 8.06 -7.62
C THR A 157 -5.20 6.65 -7.09
N ARG A 158 -5.36 5.63 -7.96
CA ARG A 158 -5.64 4.24 -7.54
C ARG A 158 -4.69 3.27 -8.22
N TRP A 159 -3.65 2.88 -7.49
CA TRP A 159 -2.58 2.01 -8.00
C TRP A 159 -3.09 0.66 -8.57
N SER A 160 -4.18 0.09 -8.04
CA SER A 160 -4.66 -1.24 -8.48
C SER A 160 -5.11 -1.24 -9.94
N SER A 161 -5.60 -0.10 -10.43
CA SER A 161 -5.91 0.06 -11.86
C SER A 161 -4.68 -0.06 -12.76
N TRP A 162 -3.53 0.47 -12.33
CA TRP A 162 -2.25 0.28 -13.04
C TRP A 162 -1.86 -1.19 -13.08
N TYR A 163 -1.96 -1.89 -11.94
CA TYR A 163 -1.67 -3.32 -11.90
C TYR A 163 -2.59 -4.12 -12.83
N HIS A 164 -3.89 -3.84 -12.87
CA HIS A 164 -4.83 -4.55 -13.77
C HIS A 164 -4.58 -4.25 -15.25
N VAL A 165 -4.10 -3.06 -15.60
CA VAL A 165 -3.67 -2.74 -16.97
C VAL A 165 -2.41 -3.56 -17.32
N LEU A 166 -1.43 -3.63 -16.41
CA LEU A 166 -0.21 -4.43 -16.58
C LEU A 166 -0.52 -5.93 -16.69
N ASP A 167 -1.38 -6.46 -15.83
CA ASP A 167 -1.81 -7.87 -15.86
C ASP A 167 -2.39 -8.26 -17.22
N LYS A 168 -3.28 -7.43 -17.77
CA LYS A 168 -3.84 -7.67 -19.11
C LYS A 168 -2.82 -7.48 -20.22
N LEU A 169 -1.93 -6.50 -20.09
CA LEU A 169 -0.82 -6.28 -21.03
C LEU A 169 0.05 -7.55 -21.13
N PHE A 170 0.44 -8.12 -19.98
CA PHE A 170 1.28 -9.33 -19.95
C PHE A 170 0.55 -10.60 -20.36
N LYS A 171 -0.77 -10.72 -20.10
CA LYS A 171 -1.62 -11.81 -20.62
C LYS A 171 -1.69 -11.85 -22.15
N LYS A 172 -1.47 -10.73 -22.82
CA LYS A 172 -1.51 -10.59 -24.29
C LYS A 172 -0.19 -10.11 -24.88
N LYS A 173 0.93 -10.33 -24.19
CA LYS A 173 2.25 -9.80 -24.59
C LYS A 173 2.61 -10.14 -26.04
N SER A 174 2.44 -11.40 -26.46
CA SER A 174 2.80 -11.82 -27.82
C SER A 174 1.93 -11.14 -28.89
N GLN A 175 0.61 -11.09 -28.68
CA GLN A 175 -0.31 -10.43 -29.60
C GLN A 175 -0.04 -8.92 -29.68
N ILE A 176 0.19 -8.27 -28.54
CA ILE A 176 0.46 -6.82 -28.48
C ILE A 176 1.81 -6.48 -29.12
N VAL A 177 2.83 -7.31 -28.95
CA VAL A 177 4.13 -7.12 -29.63
C VAL A 177 3.97 -7.27 -31.15
N GLN A 178 3.19 -8.26 -31.61
CA GLN A 178 2.90 -8.43 -33.04
C GLN A 178 2.12 -7.24 -33.59
N PHE A 179 1.05 -6.82 -32.90
CA PHE A 179 0.26 -5.63 -33.22
C PHE A 179 1.14 -4.38 -33.35
N MET A 180 2.07 -4.18 -32.39
CA MET A 180 3.00 -3.04 -32.42
C MET A 180 3.96 -3.08 -33.61
N HIS A 181 4.27 -4.26 -34.13
CA HIS A 181 5.12 -4.43 -35.31
C HIS A 181 4.34 -4.13 -36.60
N GLU A 182 3.10 -4.61 -36.70
CA GLU A 182 2.24 -4.45 -37.88
C GLU A 182 1.70 -3.01 -38.02
N HIS A 183 1.49 -2.31 -36.90
CA HIS A 183 0.85 -0.98 -36.86
C HIS A 183 1.80 0.15 -36.42
N GLU A 184 3.09 0.05 -36.73
CA GLU A 184 4.13 0.98 -36.26
C GLU A 184 3.81 2.46 -36.57
N GLN A 185 3.30 2.76 -37.77
CA GLN A 185 2.98 4.13 -38.18
C GLN A 185 1.80 4.73 -37.40
N ILE A 186 0.87 3.90 -36.92
CA ILE A 186 -0.37 4.35 -36.28
C ILE A 186 -0.14 4.61 -34.79
N LEU A 187 0.76 3.86 -34.17
CA LEU A 187 1.03 3.95 -32.72
C LEU A 187 1.98 5.09 -32.35
N GLY A 188 2.89 5.47 -33.25
CA GLY A 188 3.83 6.58 -33.03
C GLY A 188 4.57 6.46 -31.70
N ASP A 189 4.48 7.51 -30.88
CA ASP A 189 5.16 7.61 -29.59
C ASP A 189 4.69 6.60 -28.54
N ASN A 190 3.51 5.98 -28.71
CA ASN A 190 2.94 5.01 -27.77
C ASN A 190 3.56 3.61 -27.90
N ARG A 191 4.50 3.41 -28.83
CA ARG A 191 5.17 2.13 -29.04
C ARG A 191 6.11 1.80 -27.88
N LEU A 192 5.93 0.61 -27.31
CA LEU A 192 6.77 0.08 -26.25
C LEU A 192 8.05 -0.54 -26.84
N THR A 193 9.20 -0.03 -26.43
CA THR A 193 10.52 -0.56 -26.76
C THR A 193 10.88 -1.75 -25.87
N ALA A 194 11.96 -2.47 -26.19
CA ALA A 194 12.44 -3.57 -25.34
C ALA A 194 12.74 -3.11 -23.90
N ALA A 195 13.31 -1.92 -23.72
CA ALA A 195 13.56 -1.33 -22.41
C ALA A 195 12.25 -0.98 -21.67
N ASP A 196 11.24 -0.50 -22.41
CA ASP A 196 9.91 -0.25 -21.82
C ASP A 196 9.29 -1.55 -21.30
N TRP A 197 9.37 -2.64 -22.08
CA TRP A 197 8.85 -3.95 -21.68
C TRP A 197 9.54 -4.53 -20.44
N ASP A 198 10.87 -4.39 -20.33
CA ASP A 198 11.65 -4.81 -19.15
C ASP A 198 11.17 -4.07 -17.89
N LEU A 199 11.01 -2.76 -18.01
CA LEU A 199 10.64 -1.91 -16.89
C LEU A 199 9.19 -2.11 -16.44
N LEU A 200 8.26 -2.28 -17.39
CA LEU A 200 6.88 -2.67 -17.09
C LEU A 200 6.81 -4.04 -16.44
N GLN A 201 7.71 -4.97 -16.80
CA GLN A 201 7.75 -6.30 -16.23
C GLN A 201 8.22 -6.27 -14.78
N LYS A 202 9.28 -5.50 -14.48
CA LYS A 202 9.73 -5.25 -13.09
C LYS A 202 8.61 -4.65 -12.23
N ALA A 203 7.94 -3.61 -12.73
CA ALA A 203 6.81 -3.01 -12.02
C ALA A 203 5.66 -4.00 -11.81
N TYR A 204 5.29 -4.77 -12.83
CA TYR A 204 4.23 -5.78 -12.73
C TYR A 204 4.54 -6.85 -11.67
N LEU A 205 5.75 -7.40 -11.68
CA LEU A 205 6.19 -8.41 -10.71
C LEU A 205 6.26 -7.84 -9.29
N PHE A 206 6.66 -6.58 -9.15
CA PHE A 206 6.72 -5.89 -7.86
C PHE A 206 5.32 -5.65 -7.28
N LEU A 207 4.36 -5.20 -8.09
CA LEU A 207 3.01 -4.83 -7.65
C LEU A 207 2.12 -6.03 -7.32
N GLN A 208 2.44 -7.21 -7.85
CA GLN A 208 1.60 -8.41 -7.74
C GLN A 208 1.14 -8.79 -6.31
N PRO A 209 2.01 -8.87 -5.29
CA PRO A 209 1.57 -9.23 -3.93
C PRO A 209 0.62 -8.19 -3.31
N PHE A 210 0.69 -6.93 -3.72
CA PHE A 210 -0.18 -5.87 -3.21
C PHE A 210 -1.62 -5.99 -3.69
N ASP A 211 -1.86 -6.64 -4.84
CA ASP A 211 -3.21 -6.84 -5.38
C ASP A 211 -3.94 -7.89 -4.56
N GLY A 212 -3.26 -9.00 -4.24
CA GLY A 212 -3.75 -9.98 -3.29
C GLY A 212 -4.01 -9.37 -1.90
N ALA A 213 -3.09 -8.53 -1.41
CA ALA A 213 -3.22 -7.93 -0.08
C ALA A 213 -4.40 -6.95 -0.03
N THR A 214 -4.60 -6.18 -1.09
CA THR A 214 -5.74 -5.27 -1.22
C THR A 214 -7.06 -6.04 -1.34
N LEU A 215 -7.10 -7.14 -2.07
CA LEU A 215 -8.29 -7.99 -2.15
C LEU A 215 -8.66 -8.58 -0.78
N CYS A 216 -7.67 -8.99 0.02
CA CYS A 216 -7.88 -9.41 1.41
C CYS A 216 -8.44 -8.28 2.28
N ALA A 217 -7.99 -7.04 2.05
CA ALA A 217 -8.38 -5.86 2.82
C ALA A 217 -9.73 -5.23 2.43
N GLU A 218 -10.18 -5.38 1.19
CA GLU A 218 -11.41 -4.78 0.67
C GLU A 218 -12.67 -5.68 0.85
N GLY A 219 -12.51 -6.94 1.27
CA GLY A 219 -13.59 -7.92 1.36
C GLY A 219 -14.43 -7.86 2.65
N ASN A 220 -15.61 -8.50 2.62
CA ASN A 220 -16.45 -8.69 3.81
C ASN A 220 -15.84 -9.64 4.88
N LYS A 221 -14.70 -10.26 4.56
CA LYS A 221 -13.88 -11.09 5.45
C LYS A 221 -12.63 -10.36 5.96
N ALA A 222 -12.45 -9.09 5.59
CA ALA A 222 -11.33 -8.30 6.09
C ALA A 222 -11.42 -8.20 7.62
N SER A 223 -10.36 -8.59 8.30
CA SER A 223 -10.26 -8.52 9.76
C SER A 223 -9.08 -7.67 10.18
N LEU A 224 -9.17 -7.05 11.35
CA LEU A 224 -8.05 -6.32 11.93
C LEU A 224 -6.83 -7.23 12.18
N SER A 225 -7.06 -8.52 12.48
CA SER A 225 -5.99 -9.52 12.66
C SER A 225 -5.19 -9.81 11.40
N GLN A 226 -5.70 -9.45 10.21
CA GLN A 226 -4.97 -9.54 8.96
C GLN A 226 -4.09 -8.31 8.71
N SER A 227 -4.37 -7.16 9.32
CA SER A 227 -3.70 -5.91 8.98
C SER A 227 -2.19 -6.00 9.18
N LEU A 228 -1.73 -6.33 10.40
CA LEU A 228 -0.30 -6.44 10.69
C LEU A 228 0.36 -7.56 9.88
N PHE A 229 -0.30 -8.71 9.76
CA PHE A 229 0.19 -9.81 8.92
C PHE A 229 0.41 -9.42 7.46
N LEU A 230 -0.52 -8.66 6.86
CA LEU A 230 -0.37 -8.15 5.50
C LEU A 230 0.75 -7.11 5.42
N MET A 231 0.90 -6.24 6.42
CA MET A 231 1.99 -5.28 6.46
C MET A 231 3.36 -5.98 6.56
N ASP A 232 3.47 -7.02 7.40
CA ASP A 232 4.66 -7.88 7.50
C ASP A 232 4.98 -8.52 6.14
N CYS A 233 3.98 -9.08 5.45
CA CYS A 233 4.14 -9.65 4.09
C CYS A 233 4.75 -8.64 3.12
N LEU A 234 4.19 -7.43 3.12
CA LEU A 234 4.55 -6.41 2.15
C LEU A 234 5.90 -5.77 2.49
N LEU A 235 6.23 -5.57 3.77
CA LEU A 235 7.55 -5.10 4.21
C LEU A 235 8.63 -6.11 3.85
N SER A 236 8.42 -7.41 4.13
CA SER A 236 9.35 -8.46 3.69
C SER A 236 9.51 -8.49 2.17
N HIS A 237 8.43 -8.26 1.41
CA HIS A 237 8.51 -8.16 -0.05
C HIS A 237 9.39 -6.97 -0.50
N TYR A 238 9.19 -5.78 0.08
CA TYR A 238 10.06 -4.63 -0.19
C TYR A 238 11.53 -4.95 0.11
N GLU A 239 11.83 -5.58 1.24
CA GLU A 239 13.19 -5.91 1.66
C GLU A 239 13.85 -6.96 0.74
N ASN A 240 13.11 -8.01 0.37
CA ASN A 240 13.57 -9.02 -0.57
C ASN A 240 13.88 -8.44 -1.95
N GLU A 241 13.00 -7.58 -2.46
CA GLU A 241 13.22 -6.89 -3.74
C GLU A 241 14.38 -5.89 -3.64
N LYS A 242 14.54 -5.20 -2.50
CA LYS A 242 15.70 -4.33 -2.25
C LYS A 242 17.00 -5.12 -2.35
N GLN A 243 17.07 -6.29 -1.71
CA GLN A 243 18.25 -7.17 -1.80
C GLN A 243 18.50 -7.62 -3.24
N HIS A 244 17.44 -8.02 -3.96
CA HIS A 244 17.53 -8.42 -5.37
C HIS A 244 18.12 -7.30 -6.25
N TYR A 245 17.56 -6.09 -6.20
CA TYR A 245 18.05 -4.97 -7.02
C TYR A 245 19.34 -4.32 -6.48
N SER A 246 19.85 -4.74 -5.31
CA SER A 246 21.17 -4.32 -4.81
C SER A 246 22.30 -5.21 -5.33
N ALA A 247 21.99 -6.44 -5.75
CA ALA A 247 22.99 -7.40 -6.21
C ALA A 247 23.64 -6.92 -7.53
N PRO A 248 24.95 -7.16 -7.75
CA PRO A 248 25.67 -6.64 -8.93
C PRO A 248 25.05 -7.04 -10.27
N GLU A 249 24.45 -8.22 -10.34
CA GLU A 249 23.88 -8.82 -11.57
C GLU A 249 22.54 -8.20 -11.98
N THR A 250 21.78 -7.74 -10.98
CA THR A 250 20.39 -7.27 -11.12
C THR A 250 20.24 -5.82 -10.67
N ARG A 251 21.37 -5.10 -10.56
CA ARG A 251 21.42 -3.75 -10.00
C ARG A 251 20.56 -2.79 -10.81
N ASP A 252 19.61 -2.17 -10.14
CA ASP A 252 18.71 -1.17 -10.74
C ASP A 252 18.42 -0.05 -9.73
N GLU A 253 19.15 1.06 -9.86
CA GLU A 253 19.05 2.22 -8.97
C GLU A 253 17.65 2.84 -8.95
N ARG A 254 16.93 2.79 -10.08
CA ARG A 254 15.58 3.34 -10.18
C ARG A 254 14.60 2.49 -9.37
N MET A 255 14.73 1.17 -9.47
CA MET A 255 13.94 0.25 -8.64
C MET A 255 14.29 0.40 -7.16
N LEU A 256 15.57 0.49 -6.79
CA LEU A 256 15.99 0.67 -5.39
C LEU A 256 15.38 1.94 -4.79
N HIS A 257 15.48 3.07 -5.49
CA HIS A 257 14.87 4.32 -5.03
C HIS A 257 13.35 4.21 -4.89
N ALA A 258 12.66 3.61 -5.85
CA ALA A 258 11.21 3.40 -5.78
C ALA A 258 10.82 2.51 -4.59
N ILE A 259 11.56 1.42 -4.38
CA ILE A 259 11.39 0.48 -3.26
C ILE A 259 11.54 1.21 -1.93
N ASP A 260 12.59 2.01 -1.76
CA ASP A 260 12.83 2.77 -0.54
C ASP A 260 11.69 3.76 -0.24
N MET A 261 11.18 4.47 -1.26
CA MET A 261 10.04 5.38 -1.09
C MET A 261 8.76 4.67 -0.66
N GLY A 262 8.47 3.51 -1.25
CA GLY A 262 7.30 2.72 -0.89
C GLY A 262 7.41 2.09 0.49
N TRP A 263 8.56 1.48 0.79
CA TRP A 263 8.86 0.86 2.09
C TRP A 263 8.75 1.89 3.19
N PHE A 264 9.29 3.10 3.00
CA PHE A 264 9.26 4.15 4.01
C PHE A 264 7.82 4.46 4.46
N ILE A 265 6.90 4.63 3.51
CA ILE A 265 5.50 4.89 3.83
C ILE A 265 4.83 3.71 4.52
N MET A 266 5.10 2.47 4.06
CA MET A 266 4.58 1.28 4.72
C MET A 266 5.06 1.21 6.18
N ASN A 267 6.36 1.39 6.39
CA ASN A 267 7.00 1.36 7.71
C ASN A 267 6.48 2.47 8.63
N LYS A 268 6.31 3.70 8.13
CA LYS A 268 5.70 4.80 8.90
C LYS A 268 4.36 4.39 9.49
N TYR A 269 3.47 3.83 8.67
CA TYR A 269 2.16 3.42 9.16
C TYR A 269 2.21 2.15 10.01
N TYR A 270 3.19 1.28 9.78
CA TYR A 270 3.46 0.12 10.63
C TYR A 270 3.84 0.56 12.05
N THR A 271 4.79 1.48 12.22
CA THR A 271 5.18 2.03 13.53
C THR A 271 4.01 2.72 14.23
N MET A 272 3.13 3.40 13.50
CA MET A 272 1.91 4.01 14.09
C MET A 272 0.94 2.98 14.69
N THR A 273 1.09 1.69 14.40
CA THR A 273 0.26 0.65 15.03
C THR A 273 0.68 0.35 16.47
N GLU A 274 1.92 0.67 16.86
CA GLU A 274 2.43 0.48 18.22
C GLU A 274 1.64 1.31 19.24
N ASP A 275 1.21 2.51 18.85
CA ASP A 275 0.38 3.40 19.67
C ASP A 275 -1.08 2.93 19.80
N VAL A 276 -1.48 1.87 19.11
CA VAL A 276 -2.88 1.41 19.00
C VAL A 276 -2.95 -0.08 19.33
N PRO A 277 -2.95 -0.48 20.63
CA PRO A 277 -2.72 -1.87 21.03
C PRO A 277 -3.79 -2.87 20.57
N VAL A 278 -4.92 -2.39 20.03
CA VAL A 278 -5.96 -3.23 19.41
C VAL A 278 -5.44 -4.04 18.22
N TYR A 279 -4.41 -3.58 17.51
CA TYR A 279 -3.78 -4.37 16.44
C TYR A 279 -3.13 -5.63 17.00
N SER A 280 -2.32 -5.49 18.06
CA SER A 280 -1.68 -6.61 18.76
C SER A 280 -2.73 -7.52 19.42
N ALA A 281 -3.76 -6.95 20.04
CA ALA A 281 -4.87 -7.73 20.59
C ALA A 281 -5.58 -8.56 19.52
N ALA A 282 -5.82 -8.00 18.32
CA ALA A 282 -6.44 -8.73 17.22
C ALA A 282 -5.57 -9.89 16.71
N LEU A 283 -4.24 -9.73 16.67
CA LEU A 283 -3.31 -10.83 16.35
C LEU A 283 -3.36 -11.94 17.41
N LEU A 284 -3.35 -11.58 18.69
CA LEU A 284 -3.37 -12.54 19.80
C LEU A 284 -4.68 -13.34 19.87
N LEU A 285 -5.80 -12.70 19.53
CA LEU A 285 -7.12 -13.33 19.49
C LEU A 285 -7.34 -14.21 18.26
N ASP A 286 -6.48 -14.10 17.24
CA ASP A 286 -6.54 -14.95 16.05
C ASP A 286 -5.97 -16.35 16.37
N PRO A 287 -6.80 -17.41 16.35
CA PRO A 287 -6.35 -18.75 16.71
C PRO A 287 -5.20 -19.29 15.85
N SER A 288 -5.05 -18.78 14.62
CA SER A 288 -3.99 -19.21 13.71
C SER A 288 -2.66 -18.50 13.95
N LYS A 289 -2.61 -17.47 14.81
CA LYS A 289 -1.41 -16.63 15.02
C LYS A 289 -0.98 -16.66 16.48
N ARG A 290 -1.82 -16.11 17.37
CA ARG A 290 -1.57 -16.00 18.81
C ARG A 290 -0.20 -15.35 19.10
N ASP A 291 0.36 -15.62 20.28
CA ASP A 291 1.69 -15.14 20.67
C ASP A 291 2.82 -15.80 19.87
N ALA A 292 2.60 -17.01 19.35
CA ALA A 292 3.56 -17.73 18.51
C ALA A 292 3.95 -16.91 17.27
N TYR A 293 2.98 -16.29 16.58
CA TYR A 293 3.25 -15.44 15.43
C TYR A 293 4.17 -14.27 15.76
N ILE A 294 3.88 -13.57 16.86
CA ILE A 294 4.67 -12.41 17.31
C ILE A 294 6.10 -12.85 17.62
N LYS A 295 6.26 -13.95 18.37
CA LYS A 295 7.56 -14.50 18.76
C LYS A 295 8.40 -15.03 17.59
N GLN A 296 7.76 -15.41 16.49
CA GLN A 296 8.44 -15.93 15.31
C GLN A 296 8.88 -14.82 14.35
N ASN A 297 8.04 -13.80 14.18
CA ASN A 297 8.19 -12.82 13.10
C ASN A 297 8.69 -11.45 13.58
N TRP A 298 8.58 -11.14 14.87
CA TRP A 298 8.97 -9.82 15.40
C TRP A 298 10.20 -9.91 16.31
N PRO A 299 10.96 -8.81 16.47
CA PRO A 299 12.05 -8.72 17.43
C PRO A 299 11.59 -8.89 18.88
N ASP A 300 12.43 -9.53 19.71
CA ASP A 300 12.15 -9.78 21.14
C ASP A 300 11.79 -8.51 21.92
N GLU A 301 12.40 -7.38 21.56
CA GLU A 301 12.18 -6.07 22.18
C GLU A 301 10.72 -5.58 22.06
N TRP A 302 9.97 -6.09 21.08
CA TRP A 302 8.60 -5.64 20.80
C TRP A 302 7.54 -6.45 21.56
N TYR A 303 7.91 -7.59 22.14
CA TYR A 303 6.96 -8.55 22.73
C TYR A 303 6.22 -7.95 23.92
N ASP A 304 6.95 -7.35 24.85
CA ASP A 304 6.39 -6.82 26.08
C ASP A 304 5.41 -5.67 25.81
N ASN A 305 5.74 -4.79 24.86
CA ASN A 305 4.85 -3.69 24.47
C ASN A 305 3.58 -4.23 23.79
N ALA A 306 3.72 -5.14 22.83
CA ALA A 306 2.59 -5.68 22.07
C ALA A 306 1.64 -6.52 22.94
N ILE A 307 2.18 -7.43 23.74
CA ILE A 307 1.40 -8.32 24.59
C ILE A 307 0.87 -7.54 25.80
N GLY A 308 1.71 -6.72 26.44
CA GLY A 308 1.30 -5.90 27.58
C GLY A 308 0.23 -4.87 27.22
N GLY A 309 0.34 -4.22 26.06
CA GLY A 309 -0.70 -3.30 25.57
C GLY A 309 -2.04 -3.99 25.31
N ALA A 310 -2.03 -5.21 24.78
CA ALA A 310 -3.24 -6.01 24.60
C ALA A 310 -3.85 -6.47 25.95
N GLN A 311 -3.00 -6.87 26.90
CA GLN A 311 -3.42 -7.22 28.26
C GLN A 311 -4.06 -6.04 28.98
N ALA A 312 -3.48 -4.84 28.88
CA ALA A 312 -4.03 -3.63 29.49
C ALA A 312 -5.45 -3.32 28.97
N ILE A 313 -5.68 -3.41 27.64
CA ILE A 313 -7.03 -3.28 27.07
C ILE A 313 -8.00 -4.30 27.68
N TRP A 314 -7.57 -5.56 27.80
CA TRP A 314 -8.40 -6.60 28.38
C TRP A 314 -8.75 -6.30 29.83
N GLU A 315 -7.76 -5.92 30.65
CA GLU A 315 -7.95 -5.59 32.07
C GLU A 315 -8.87 -4.38 32.29
N GLU A 316 -8.68 -3.33 31.52
CA GLU A 316 -9.41 -2.07 31.68
C GLU A 316 -10.86 -2.15 31.19
N GLU A 317 -11.12 -2.91 30.10
CA GLU A 317 -12.40 -2.81 29.37
C GLU A 317 -13.21 -4.11 29.34
N TYR A 318 -12.57 -5.25 29.49
CA TYR A 318 -13.20 -6.56 29.26
C TYR A 318 -13.10 -7.51 30.47
N ASN A 319 -12.19 -7.26 31.41
CA ASN A 319 -12.01 -8.04 32.64
C ASN A 319 -13.04 -7.67 33.71
N ILE A 320 -14.30 -7.74 33.31
CA ILE A 320 -15.48 -7.61 34.17
C ILE A 320 -15.98 -9.04 34.38
N GLU A 321 -16.33 -9.43 35.61
CA GLU A 321 -16.87 -10.76 35.90
C GLU A 321 -18.00 -11.13 34.93
N LEU A 322 -17.71 -12.03 33.99
CA LEU A 322 -18.70 -12.54 33.05
C LEU A 322 -19.70 -13.42 33.83
N PRO A 323 -21.02 -13.34 33.55
CA PRO A 323 -21.96 -14.34 34.02
C PRO A 323 -21.47 -15.72 33.58
N THR A 324 -21.59 -16.71 34.47
CA THR A 324 -20.98 -18.06 34.47
C THR A 324 -21.34 -18.99 33.29
N LYS A 325 -21.85 -18.49 32.17
CA LYS A 325 -22.16 -19.27 30.98
C LYS A 325 -21.39 -18.78 29.77
N PRO A 326 -20.39 -19.52 29.27
CA PRO A 326 -19.78 -19.20 28.00
C PRO A 326 -20.85 -19.31 26.89
N PRO A 327 -20.98 -18.33 25.99
CA PRO A 327 -21.72 -18.52 24.75
C PRO A 327 -21.07 -19.67 23.97
N ALA A 328 -21.88 -20.47 23.28
CA ALA A 328 -21.38 -21.53 22.42
C ALA A 328 -20.35 -20.97 21.44
N ALA A 329 -19.19 -21.62 21.35
CA ALA A 329 -18.13 -21.23 20.44
C ALA A 329 -18.69 -21.10 19.02
N PRO A 330 -18.51 -19.95 18.33
CA PRO A 330 -18.84 -19.87 16.92
C PRO A 330 -18.02 -20.91 16.16
N SER A 331 -18.67 -21.55 15.18
CA SER A 331 -18.02 -22.45 14.23
C SER A 331 -16.76 -21.79 13.68
N ALA A 332 -15.67 -22.57 13.59
CA ALA A 332 -14.42 -22.14 12.99
C ALA A 332 -14.68 -21.36 11.71
N ALA A 333 -14.07 -20.16 11.61
CA ALA A 333 -14.03 -19.44 10.36
C ALA A 333 -13.43 -20.38 9.30
N PRO A 334 -13.97 -20.39 8.06
CA PRO A 334 -13.39 -21.20 7.00
C PRO A 334 -11.92 -20.83 6.83
N ASP A 335 -11.09 -21.84 6.59
CA ASP A 335 -9.68 -21.65 6.29
C ASP A 335 -9.46 -20.55 5.25
N PHE A 336 -8.31 -19.89 5.36
CA PHE A 336 -7.75 -19.02 4.34
C PHE A 336 -8.01 -19.63 2.97
N VAL A 337 -8.78 -18.93 2.13
CA VAL A 337 -8.87 -19.28 0.72
C VAL A 337 -7.49 -18.99 0.14
N GLU A 338 -6.68 -20.04 -0.04
CA GLU A 338 -5.51 -19.99 -0.91
C GLU A 338 -6.04 -19.66 -2.31
N HIS A 339 -6.09 -18.38 -2.65
CA HIS A 339 -6.16 -17.98 -4.03
C HIS A 339 -4.84 -18.36 -4.70
N GLU A 340 -4.96 -19.05 -5.83
CA GLU A 340 -3.93 -19.49 -6.79
C GLU A 340 -2.52 -18.96 -6.49
N SER A 341 -1.56 -19.88 -6.26
CA SER A 341 -0.10 -19.67 -6.23
C SER A 341 0.38 -18.26 -6.61
N ASN A 342 0.15 -17.28 -5.73
CA ASN A 342 0.53 -15.89 -5.94
C ASN A 342 1.67 -15.52 -4.97
N LYS A 343 2.43 -14.46 -5.28
CA LYS A 343 3.61 -14.09 -4.50
C LYS A 343 3.25 -13.75 -3.05
N LEU A 344 2.04 -13.23 -2.82
CA LEU A 344 1.50 -13.02 -1.48
C LEU A 344 1.33 -14.34 -0.70
N ALA A 345 0.80 -15.39 -1.33
CA ALA A 345 0.68 -16.70 -0.69
C ALA A 345 2.05 -17.30 -0.35
N GLN A 346 3.08 -17.06 -1.17
CA GLN A 346 4.45 -17.47 -0.87
C GLN A 346 5.02 -16.72 0.34
N LEU A 347 4.86 -15.40 0.38
CA LEU A 347 5.25 -14.57 1.53
C LEU A 347 4.52 -15.01 2.81
N ALA A 348 3.21 -15.25 2.69
CA ALA A 348 2.36 -15.72 3.78
C ALA A 348 2.81 -17.08 4.35
N ARG A 349 3.31 -18.00 3.52
CA ARG A 349 3.83 -19.29 3.97
C ARG A 349 5.15 -19.17 4.73
N ASN A 350 5.96 -18.16 4.43
CA ASN A 350 7.23 -17.93 5.11
C ASN A 350 7.05 -17.33 6.52
N MET A 351 5.86 -16.81 6.83
CA MET A 351 5.54 -16.16 8.11
C MET A 351 4.55 -16.93 8.99
N LYS A 352 3.99 -18.02 8.47
CA LYS A 352 3.27 -19.03 9.26
C LYS A 352 4.26 -20.02 9.84
#